data_AF-A0A2B4R939-F1
#
_entry.id   AF-A0A2B4R939-F1
#
_cell.length_a   1.000
_cell.length_b   1.000
_cell.length_c   1.000
_cell.angle_alpha   90.00
_cell.angle_beta   90.00
_cell.angle_gamma   90.00
#
_symmetry.space_group_name_H-M   'P 1'
#
loop_
_entity.id
_entity.type
_entity.pdbx_description
1 polymer ?
#
loop_
_entity_poly.entity_id
_entity_poly.type
_entity_poly.pdbx_seq_one_letter_code
_entity_poly.pdbx_strand_id
1 'polypeptide(L)'
;MCTLLRSFDKPGGKNKGRFTRKTLATAAAPVSFSSTKEATNYARLCRLLVDVGCHVLRDSIHPPSNLHKNLRTHHSKLQLLQMRRVLNPTQWGNLYPPINTTVSSKTFNITLLVVLLRNICSFSPPATGWDALPPATDVSTEADIVRVKYFRNTVYGHADKASVDDAEFDGYWQDIKDALVRLGGPAYGVAIDDLKNECMDPVFEEHYRELLKE
;
A
#
# COMPACT_ATOMS: atom_id res chain seq x y z
N MET A 1 32.98 -1.20 3.91
CA MET A 1 33.82 -1.42 5.11
C MET A 1 33.10 -2.36 6.07
N CYS A 2 33.41 -3.65 6.02
CA CYS A 2 33.10 -4.58 7.12
C CYS A 2 34.28 -5.55 7.19
N THR A 3 35.16 -5.33 8.16
CA THR A 3 36.42 -6.03 8.34
C THR A 3 36.47 -6.59 9.75
N LEU A 4 36.94 -7.84 9.85
CA LEU A 4 37.55 -8.52 11.01
C LEU A 4 36.63 -8.96 12.16
N LEU A 5 36.63 -10.27 12.41
CA LEU A 5 37.10 -10.90 13.67
C LEU A 5 37.59 -12.32 13.31
N ARG A 6 38.90 -12.47 13.07
CA ARG A 6 39.92 -13.04 13.97
C ARG A 6 39.80 -14.55 14.20
N SER A 7 40.62 -15.26 13.43
CA SER A 7 41.10 -16.62 13.67
C SER A 7 41.84 -16.72 15.02
N PHE A 8 41.61 -17.81 15.74
CA PHE A 8 42.56 -18.36 16.71
C PHE A 8 43.05 -19.70 16.17
N ASP A 9 44.37 -19.81 16.06
CA ASP A 9 45.09 -20.98 15.58
C ASP A 9 46.04 -21.44 16.70
N LYS A 10 46.08 -22.75 16.97
CA LYS A 10 47.20 -23.47 17.62
C LYS A 10 46.94 -25.00 17.68
N PRO A 11 47.99 -25.85 17.82
CA PRO A 11 48.47 -26.62 16.67
C PRO A 11 48.59 -28.13 16.93
N GLY A 12 48.87 -28.88 15.87
CA GLY A 12 49.68 -30.11 15.94
C GLY A 12 48.94 -31.42 15.66
N GLY A 13 49.37 -32.10 14.60
CA GLY A 13 49.00 -33.50 14.34
C GLY A 13 49.29 -33.94 12.92
N LYS A 14 50.48 -34.50 12.68
CA LYS A 14 50.78 -35.22 11.43
C LYS A 14 49.97 -36.52 11.41
N ASN A 15 49.20 -36.78 10.35
CA ASN A 15 48.87 -38.16 9.99
C ASN A 15 48.69 -38.36 8.48
N LYS A 16 49.18 -39.50 8.01
CA LYS A 16 49.32 -39.88 6.60
C LYS A 16 48.01 -40.45 6.03
N GLY A 17 47.73 -40.11 4.77
CA GLY A 17 47.05 -40.97 3.81
C GLY A 17 45.52 -41.00 3.83
N ARG A 18 44.89 -40.38 2.81
CA ARG A 18 43.78 -40.98 2.05
C ARG A 18 43.50 -40.14 0.80
N PHE A 19 43.62 -40.75 -0.38
CA PHE A 19 43.06 -40.20 -1.61
C PHE A 19 41.52 -40.27 -1.52
N THR A 20 40.86 -39.12 -1.45
CA THR A 20 39.42 -39.01 -1.68
C THR A 20 39.20 -38.15 -2.90
N ARG A 21 38.55 -38.74 -3.92
CA ARG A 21 38.04 -38.03 -5.10
C ARG A 21 37.13 -36.90 -4.60
N LYS A 22 37.53 -35.65 -4.85
CA LYS A 22 36.64 -34.49 -4.73
C LYS A 22 35.71 -34.51 -5.92
N THR A 23 34.47 -34.96 -5.72
CA THR A 23 33.39 -34.71 -6.67
C THR A 23 33.07 -33.22 -6.57
N LEU A 24 33.33 -32.45 -7.63
CA LEU A 24 32.84 -31.07 -7.73
C LEU A 24 31.32 -31.11 -7.84
N ALA A 25 30.63 -30.72 -6.76
CA ALA A 25 29.25 -30.30 -6.88
C ALA A 25 29.24 -28.90 -7.50
N THR A 26 28.77 -28.80 -8.73
CA THR A 26 28.49 -27.52 -9.39
C THR A 26 27.33 -26.88 -8.64
N ALA A 27 27.62 -25.86 -7.81
CA ALA A 27 26.57 -25.03 -7.25
C ALA A 27 25.91 -24.29 -8.43
N ALA A 28 24.65 -24.63 -8.73
CA ALA A 28 23.85 -23.85 -9.65
C ALA A 28 23.76 -22.43 -9.10
N ALA A 29 24.16 -21.44 -9.90
CA ALA A 29 23.95 -20.04 -9.57
C ALA A 29 22.44 -19.84 -9.28
N PRO A 30 22.07 -19.07 -8.24
CA PRO A 30 20.66 -18.75 -8.01
C PRO A 30 20.13 -18.08 -9.28
N VAL A 31 19.06 -18.65 -9.84
CA VAL A 31 18.39 -18.11 -11.01
C VAL A 31 17.73 -16.81 -10.56
N SER A 32 18.42 -15.68 -10.74
CA SER A 32 17.87 -14.37 -10.38
C SER A 32 16.93 -13.92 -11.50
N PHE A 33 15.63 -14.12 -11.30
CA PHE A 33 14.63 -13.41 -12.09
C PHE A 33 14.60 -11.98 -11.57
N SER A 34 15.35 -11.08 -12.20
CA SER A 34 15.24 -9.64 -11.90
C SER A 34 13.85 -9.18 -12.34
N SER A 35 13.16 -8.43 -11.47
CA SER A 35 11.89 -7.80 -11.85
C SER A 35 12.08 -6.89 -13.06
N THR A 36 11.08 -6.81 -13.93
CA THR A 36 11.12 -5.88 -15.06
C THR A 36 10.83 -4.47 -14.56
N LYS A 37 11.29 -3.45 -15.30
CA LYS A 37 11.06 -2.06 -14.93
C LYS A 37 9.56 -1.76 -14.78
N GLU A 38 8.74 -2.30 -15.67
CA GLU A 38 7.29 -2.11 -15.68
C GLU A 38 6.61 -2.80 -14.48
N ALA A 39 7.13 -3.95 -14.03
CA ALA A 39 6.66 -4.61 -12.83
C ALA A 39 7.03 -3.80 -11.57
N THR A 40 8.23 -3.22 -11.53
CA THR A 40 8.63 -2.28 -10.49
C THR A 40 7.79 -1.01 -10.48
N ASN A 41 7.48 -0.44 -11.65
CA ASN A 41 6.59 0.73 -11.78
C ASN A 41 5.20 0.44 -11.20
N TYR A 42 4.63 -0.72 -11.54
CA TYR A 42 3.35 -1.15 -10.97
C TYR A 42 3.43 -1.29 -9.44
N ALA A 43 4.45 -1.97 -8.91
CA ALA A 43 4.65 -2.13 -7.48
C ALA A 43 4.80 -0.79 -6.73
N ARG A 44 5.48 0.19 -7.34
CA ARG A 44 5.60 1.54 -6.79
C ARG A 44 4.25 2.25 -6.68
N LEU A 45 3.38 2.12 -7.68
CA LEU A 45 2.02 2.66 -7.63
C LEU A 45 1.20 1.98 -6.52
N CYS A 46 1.31 0.65 -6.39
CA CYS A 46 0.68 -0.08 -5.29
C CYS A 46 1.13 0.47 -3.94
N ARG A 47 2.45 0.63 -3.74
CA ARG A 47 3.02 1.17 -2.50
C ARG A 47 2.56 2.60 -2.22
N LEU A 48 2.58 3.48 -3.21
CA LEU A 48 2.13 4.87 -3.07
C LEU A 48 0.69 4.93 -2.54
N LEU A 49 -0.20 4.11 -3.09
CA LEU A 49 -1.60 4.03 -2.67
C LEU A 49 -1.75 3.37 -1.29
N VAL A 50 -1.13 2.21 -1.10
CA VAL A 50 -1.28 1.41 0.13
C VAL A 50 -0.69 2.12 1.35
N ASP A 51 0.52 2.67 1.24
CA ASP A 51 1.17 3.35 2.37
C ASP A 51 0.65 4.77 2.51
N VAL A 52 0.97 5.61 1.51
CA VAL A 52 0.75 7.05 1.60
C VAL A 52 -0.74 7.37 1.46
N GLY A 53 -1.42 6.75 0.50
CA GLY A 53 -2.85 6.93 0.30
C GLY A 53 -3.69 6.54 1.53
N CYS A 54 -3.40 5.41 2.17
CA CYS A 54 -4.09 5.05 3.41
C CYS A 54 -3.78 6.01 4.54
N HIS A 55 -2.53 6.48 4.68
CA HIS A 55 -2.16 7.41 5.74
C HIS A 55 -2.89 8.76 5.60
N VAL A 56 -2.83 9.36 4.41
CA VAL A 56 -3.46 10.65 4.12
C VAL A 56 -4.98 10.60 4.31
N LEU A 57 -5.64 9.54 3.81
CA LEU A 57 -7.09 9.37 4.00
C LEU A 57 -7.47 9.11 5.47
N ARG A 58 -6.59 8.44 6.22
CA ARG A 58 -6.80 8.19 7.66
C ARG A 58 -6.76 9.49 8.46
N ASP A 59 -5.85 10.38 8.13
CA ASP A 59 -5.74 11.70 8.77
C ASP A 59 -6.91 12.62 8.41
N SER A 60 -7.53 12.39 7.23
CA SER A 60 -8.75 13.10 6.81
C SER A 60 -9.99 12.70 7.64
N ILE A 61 -9.92 11.62 8.42
CA ILE A 61 -10.96 11.24 9.37
C ILE A 61 -10.78 12.08 10.65
N HIS A 62 -11.66 13.07 10.84
CA HIS A 62 -11.74 13.92 12.04
C HIS A 62 -11.55 13.13 13.35
N PRO A 63 -10.88 13.72 14.35
CA PRO A 63 -9.69 13.15 14.99
C PRO A 63 -9.82 11.64 15.27
N PRO A 64 -8.80 10.83 14.90
CA PRO A 64 -8.77 9.37 15.07
C PRO A 64 -9.16 8.87 16.47
N SER A 65 -8.96 9.72 17.49
CA SER A 65 -9.33 9.48 18.88
C SER A 65 -10.82 9.24 19.13
N ASN A 66 -11.70 9.47 18.14
CA ASN A 66 -13.13 9.20 18.24
C ASN A 66 -13.64 8.08 17.32
N LEU A 67 -12.78 7.26 16.69
CA LEU A 67 -13.24 6.18 15.77
C LEU A 67 -14.36 5.32 16.40
N HIS A 68 -14.13 4.79 17.60
CA HIS A 68 -15.14 3.97 18.31
C HIS A 68 -16.44 4.74 18.56
N LYS A 69 -16.36 6.02 18.94
CA LYS A 69 -17.54 6.88 19.12
C LYS A 69 -18.28 7.08 17.80
N ASN A 70 -17.57 7.36 16.71
CA ASN A 70 -18.14 7.55 15.39
C ASN A 70 -18.83 6.28 14.86
N LEU A 71 -18.20 5.12 15.03
CA LEU A 71 -18.77 3.83 14.64
C LEU A 71 -20.03 3.47 15.45
N ARG A 72 -20.06 3.83 16.74
CA ARG A 72 -21.25 3.67 17.58
C ARG A 72 -22.37 4.62 17.14
N THR A 73 -22.07 5.89 16.94
CA THR A 73 -23.04 6.92 16.52
C THR A 73 -23.67 6.60 15.17
N HIS A 74 -22.90 6.03 14.24
CA HIS A 74 -23.36 5.75 12.88
C HIS A 74 -23.69 4.26 12.63
N HIS A 75 -23.87 3.45 13.67
CA HIS A 75 -24.01 2.00 13.55
C HIS A 75 -25.13 1.58 12.58
N SER A 76 -26.33 2.16 12.71
CA SER A 76 -27.46 1.82 11.83
C SER A 76 -27.18 2.14 10.35
N LYS A 77 -26.45 3.23 10.08
CA LYS A 77 -26.04 3.59 8.72
C LYS A 77 -25.03 2.59 8.16
N LEU A 78 -24.03 2.21 8.96
CA LEU A 78 -23.04 1.20 8.58
C LEU A 78 -23.68 -0.18 8.39
N GLN A 79 -24.63 -0.57 9.23
CA GLN A 79 -25.39 -1.82 9.09
C GLN A 79 -26.18 -1.86 7.78
N LEU A 80 -26.80 -0.74 7.38
CA LEU A 80 -27.46 -0.65 6.08
C LEU A 80 -26.47 -0.82 4.91
N LEU A 81 -25.26 -0.27 5.02
CA LEU A 81 -24.21 -0.46 4.01
C LEU A 81 -23.74 -1.92 3.92
N GLN A 82 -23.66 -2.61 5.06
CA GLN A 82 -23.38 -4.05 5.09
C GLN A 82 -24.50 -4.84 4.40
N MET A 83 -25.77 -4.57 4.74
CA MET A 83 -26.92 -5.23 4.11
C MET A 83 -26.98 -5.00 2.59
N ARG A 84 -26.56 -3.81 2.14
CA ARG A 84 -26.46 -3.45 0.71
C ARG A 84 -25.18 -3.95 0.03
N ARG A 85 -24.33 -4.71 0.73
CA ARG A 85 -23.04 -5.24 0.24
C ARG A 85 -22.04 -4.16 -0.18
N VAL A 86 -22.18 -2.95 0.33
CA VAL A 86 -21.16 -1.89 0.19
C VAL A 86 -19.98 -2.19 1.11
N LEU A 87 -20.25 -2.72 2.30
CA LEU A 87 -19.25 -3.28 3.20
C LEU A 87 -19.28 -4.80 3.09
N ASN A 88 -18.13 -5.40 2.75
CA ASN A 88 -17.99 -6.85 2.73
C ASN A 88 -17.80 -7.41 4.18
N PRO A 89 -17.91 -8.73 4.40
CA PRO A 89 -17.78 -9.32 5.73
C PRO A 89 -16.44 -9.00 6.42
N THR A 90 -15.33 -8.98 5.68
CA THR A 90 -13.99 -8.65 6.20
C THR A 90 -13.94 -7.20 6.69
N GLN A 91 -14.42 -6.27 5.88
CA GLN A 91 -14.52 -4.84 6.23
C GLN A 91 -15.44 -4.63 7.43
N TRP A 92 -16.56 -5.36 7.49
CA TRP A 92 -17.44 -5.32 8.66
C TRP A 92 -16.74 -5.80 9.93
N GLY A 93 -16.00 -6.92 9.86
CA GLY A 93 -15.20 -7.42 10.97
C GLY A 93 -14.10 -6.45 11.41
N ASN A 94 -13.54 -5.68 10.48
CA ASN A 94 -12.59 -4.61 10.79
C ASN A 94 -13.24 -3.44 11.54
N LEU A 95 -14.52 -3.14 11.29
CA LEU A 95 -15.27 -2.08 12.00
C LEU A 95 -15.84 -2.54 13.34
N TYR A 96 -16.29 -3.80 13.42
CA TYR A 96 -16.95 -4.39 14.58
C TYR A 96 -16.28 -5.71 14.98
N PRO A 97 -15.03 -5.67 15.49
CA PRO A 97 -14.35 -6.85 15.97
C PRO A 97 -15.03 -7.42 17.23
N PRO A 98 -14.78 -8.69 17.59
CA PRO A 98 -15.37 -9.30 18.79
C PRO A 98 -15.11 -8.49 20.08
N ILE A 99 -13.97 -7.80 20.14
CA ILE A 99 -13.62 -6.88 21.23
C ILE A 99 -13.64 -5.46 20.66
N ASN A 100 -14.75 -4.74 20.82
CA ASN A 100 -14.96 -3.43 20.18
C ASN A 100 -13.84 -2.39 20.43
N THR A 101 -13.17 -2.46 21.59
CA THR A 101 -12.08 -1.55 21.95
C THR A 101 -10.79 -1.79 21.15
N THR A 102 -10.66 -2.89 20.40
CA THR A 102 -9.49 -3.17 19.57
C THR A 102 -9.58 -2.59 18.16
N VAL A 103 -10.72 -1.97 17.81
CA VAL A 103 -10.89 -1.33 16.51
C VAL A 103 -9.82 -0.26 16.29
N SER A 104 -9.11 -0.37 15.18
CA SER A 104 -8.03 0.54 14.82
C SER A 104 -8.13 0.84 13.34
N SER A 105 -8.08 2.12 12.99
CA SER A 105 -8.08 2.49 11.59
C SER A 105 -6.80 2.02 10.89
N LYS A 106 -5.69 1.76 11.60
CA LYS A 106 -4.38 1.40 11.02
C LYS A 106 -4.42 0.27 9.98
N THR A 107 -5.37 -0.66 10.10
CA THR A 107 -5.53 -1.82 9.19
C THR A 107 -6.56 -1.57 8.06
N PHE A 108 -7.17 -0.39 8.00
CA PHE A 108 -8.17 -0.06 6.98
C PHE A 108 -7.47 0.34 5.69
N ASN A 109 -7.86 -0.34 4.60
CA ASN A 109 -7.46 0.00 3.24
C ASN A 109 -8.26 1.20 2.69
N ILE A 110 -7.84 1.71 1.52
CA ILE A 110 -8.46 2.86 0.84
C ILE A 110 -9.97 2.69 0.69
N THR A 111 -10.44 1.51 0.29
CA THR A 111 -11.88 1.29 0.05
C THR A 111 -12.68 1.48 1.32
N LEU A 112 -12.24 0.89 2.43
CA LEU A 112 -12.91 1.07 3.72
C LEU A 112 -12.83 2.53 4.20
N LEU A 113 -11.68 3.17 4.06
CA LEU A 113 -11.49 4.58 4.46
C LEU A 113 -12.43 5.51 3.69
N VAL A 114 -12.52 5.35 2.37
CA VAL A 114 -13.42 6.15 1.53
C VAL A 114 -14.89 5.90 1.88
N VAL A 115 -15.28 4.66 2.19
CA VAL A 115 -16.63 4.35 2.68
C VAL A 115 -16.93 5.09 3.97
N LEU A 116 -15.98 5.15 4.91
CA LEU A 116 -16.16 5.90 6.15
C LEU A 116 -16.26 7.40 5.88
N LEU A 117 -15.31 7.97 5.13
CA LEU A 117 -15.28 9.41 4.83
C LEU A 117 -16.61 9.89 4.21
N ARG A 118 -17.11 9.20 3.16
CA ARG A 118 -18.34 9.60 2.47
C ARG A 118 -19.63 9.39 3.29
N ASN A 119 -19.60 8.53 4.32
CA ASN A 119 -20.82 8.13 5.03
C ASN A 119 -20.90 8.63 6.48
N ILE A 120 -19.77 8.85 7.15
CA ILE A 120 -19.76 9.17 8.58
C ILE A 120 -18.98 10.45 8.93
N CYS A 121 -18.21 11.03 7.99
CA CYS A 121 -17.41 12.23 8.23
C CYS A 121 -18.01 13.52 7.64
N SER A 122 -19.33 13.53 7.38
CA SER A 122 -20.08 14.72 6.92
C SER A 122 -19.61 15.38 5.62
N PHE A 123 -18.79 14.70 4.80
CA PHE A 123 -18.40 15.19 3.48
C PHE A 123 -19.58 15.16 2.50
N SER A 124 -19.73 16.23 1.71
CA SER A 124 -20.68 16.28 0.59
C SER A 124 -20.07 15.68 -0.68
N PRO A 125 -20.84 15.00 -1.53
CA PRO A 125 -20.31 14.55 -2.83
C PRO A 125 -19.80 15.73 -3.66
N PRO A 126 -18.72 15.54 -4.44
CA PRO A 126 -18.38 16.46 -5.53
C PRO A 126 -19.54 16.55 -6.54
N ALA A 127 -19.50 17.55 -7.42
CA ALA A 127 -20.53 17.72 -8.46
C ALA A 127 -20.68 16.48 -9.36
N THR A 128 -19.60 15.73 -9.58
CA THR A 128 -19.58 14.46 -10.34
C THR A 128 -20.03 13.25 -9.54
N GLY A 129 -20.29 13.40 -8.23
CA GLY A 129 -20.59 12.31 -7.31
C GLY A 129 -19.35 11.53 -6.84
N TRP A 130 -19.58 10.48 -6.06
CA TRP A 130 -18.53 9.67 -5.42
C TRP A 130 -17.90 8.59 -6.32
N ASP A 131 -18.46 8.40 -7.51
CA ASP A 131 -18.23 7.22 -8.37
C ASP A 131 -17.70 7.58 -9.77
N ALA A 132 -17.45 8.86 -10.04
CA ALA A 132 -16.87 9.35 -11.30
C ALA A 132 -15.63 10.21 -11.04
N LEU A 133 -14.60 10.08 -11.89
CA LEU A 133 -13.37 10.88 -11.81
C LEU A 133 -13.70 12.38 -11.93
N PRO A 134 -13.38 13.21 -10.91
CA PRO A 134 -13.65 14.65 -10.97
C PRO A 134 -12.73 15.35 -11.98
N PRO A 135 -13.17 16.45 -12.60
CA PRO A 135 -12.35 17.22 -13.53
C PRO A 135 -11.12 17.81 -12.82
N ALA A 136 -9.98 17.94 -13.50
CA ALA A 136 -8.74 18.44 -12.90
C ALA A 136 -8.86 19.82 -12.23
N THR A 137 -9.83 20.63 -12.65
CA THR A 137 -10.12 21.94 -12.07
C THR A 137 -10.78 21.88 -10.68
N ASP A 138 -11.41 20.75 -10.33
CA ASP A 138 -12.04 20.56 -9.01
C ASP A 138 -11.01 20.09 -7.98
N VAL A 139 -10.35 21.04 -7.33
CA VAL A 139 -9.30 20.77 -6.32
C VAL A 139 -9.86 20.67 -4.90
N SER A 140 -11.16 20.36 -4.74
CA SER A 140 -11.77 20.15 -3.42
C SER A 140 -11.26 18.88 -2.75
N THR A 141 -11.33 18.86 -1.40
CA THR A 141 -10.98 17.68 -0.59
C THR A 141 -11.79 16.45 -1.01
N GLU A 142 -13.08 16.62 -1.25
CA GLU A 142 -13.95 15.52 -1.66
C GLU A 142 -13.62 15.00 -3.05
N ALA A 143 -13.24 15.89 -3.98
CA ALA A 143 -12.78 15.48 -5.29
C ALA A 143 -11.47 14.69 -5.19
N ASP A 144 -10.53 15.10 -4.34
CA ASP A 144 -9.28 14.36 -4.15
C ASP A 144 -9.48 12.99 -3.47
N ILE A 145 -10.43 12.87 -2.52
CA ILE A 145 -10.83 11.57 -1.98
C ILE A 145 -11.34 10.64 -3.10
N VAL A 146 -12.15 11.17 -4.02
CA VAL A 146 -12.64 10.41 -5.18
C VAL A 146 -11.51 10.06 -6.13
N ARG A 147 -10.53 10.95 -6.37
CA ARG A 147 -9.34 10.65 -7.20
C ARG A 147 -8.52 9.51 -6.63
N VAL A 148 -8.23 9.51 -5.33
CA VAL A 148 -7.46 8.42 -4.70
C VAL A 148 -8.19 7.08 -4.84
N LYS A 149 -9.51 7.06 -4.64
CA LYS A 149 -10.34 5.86 -4.91
C LYS A 149 -10.27 5.43 -6.38
N TYR A 150 -10.40 6.38 -7.30
CA TYR A 150 -10.37 6.12 -8.74
C TYR A 150 -9.03 5.49 -9.14
N PHE A 151 -7.91 6.10 -8.79
CA PHE A 151 -6.59 5.59 -9.12
C PHE A 151 -6.29 4.26 -8.45
N ARG A 152 -6.77 4.01 -7.23
CA ARG A 152 -6.70 2.67 -6.63
C ARG A 152 -7.36 1.62 -7.51
N ASN A 153 -8.53 1.90 -8.07
CA ASN A 153 -9.23 0.96 -8.96
C ASN A 153 -8.53 0.84 -10.31
N THR A 154 -8.05 1.95 -10.88
CA THR A 154 -7.30 1.96 -12.15
C THR A 154 -6.02 1.15 -12.03
N VAL A 155 -5.22 1.39 -10.99
CA VAL A 155 -3.99 0.64 -10.72
C VAL A 155 -4.32 -0.83 -10.46
N TYR A 156 -5.33 -1.14 -9.67
CA TYR A 156 -5.78 -2.54 -9.48
C TYR A 156 -6.17 -3.23 -10.80
N GLY A 157 -6.65 -2.50 -11.79
CA GLY A 157 -6.92 -3.03 -13.14
C GLY A 157 -5.68 -3.60 -13.85
N HIS A 158 -4.46 -3.25 -13.41
CA HIS A 158 -3.23 -3.82 -13.90
C HIS A 158 -2.83 -5.11 -13.18
N ALA A 159 -3.56 -5.58 -12.15
CA ALA A 159 -3.11 -6.68 -11.27
C ALA A 159 -2.83 -8.01 -11.97
N ASP A 160 -3.47 -8.30 -13.11
CA ASP A 160 -3.27 -9.57 -13.83
C ASP A 160 -1.91 -9.65 -14.54
N LYS A 161 -1.50 -8.55 -15.19
CA LYS A 161 -0.19 -8.42 -15.86
C LYS A 161 0.87 -7.90 -14.91
N ALA A 162 0.41 -7.12 -13.95
CA ALA A 162 1.14 -6.48 -12.90
C ALA A 162 2.37 -5.72 -13.44
N SER A 163 2.10 -4.93 -14.47
CA SER A 163 3.06 -4.23 -15.32
C SER A 163 2.42 -2.93 -15.80
N VAL A 164 3.17 -1.84 -15.72
CA VAL A 164 2.79 -0.48 -16.14
C VAL A 164 3.98 0.15 -16.85
N ASP A 165 3.79 0.65 -18.07
CA ASP A 165 4.87 1.31 -18.82
C ASP A 165 5.25 2.67 -18.22
N ASP A 166 6.37 3.24 -18.66
CA ASP A 166 6.90 4.47 -18.08
C ASP A 166 5.96 5.68 -18.26
N ALA A 167 5.25 5.77 -19.39
CA ALA A 167 4.39 6.91 -19.69
C ALA A 167 3.12 6.89 -18.83
N GLU A 168 2.47 5.72 -18.72
CA GLU A 168 1.35 5.52 -17.82
C GLU A 168 1.77 5.71 -16.35
N PHE A 169 2.93 5.17 -15.97
CA PHE A 169 3.48 5.30 -14.62
C PHE A 169 3.67 6.77 -14.24
N ASP A 170 4.31 7.57 -15.09
CA ASP A 170 4.56 8.98 -14.78
C ASP A 170 3.26 9.78 -14.67
N GLY A 171 2.26 9.49 -15.51
CA GLY A 171 0.93 10.09 -15.43
C GLY A 171 0.22 9.75 -14.11
N TYR A 172 0.08 8.45 -13.81
CA TYR A 172 -0.55 8.01 -12.56
C TYR A 172 0.18 8.54 -11.33
N TRP A 173 1.52 8.51 -11.34
CA TRP A 173 2.32 8.98 -10.22
C TRP A 173 2.03 10.45 -9.90
N GLN A 174 2.02 11.31 -10.91
CA GLN A 174 1.77 12.75 -10.70
C GLN A 174 0.34 13.01 -10.24
N ASP A 175 -0.66 12.42 -10.88
CA ASP A 175 -2.05 12.66 -10.50
C ASP A 175 -2.36 12.18 -9.08
N ILE A 176 -1.80 11.02 -8.68
CA ILE A 176 -1.92 10.51 -7.31
C ILE A 176 -1.17 11.42 -6.34
N LYS A 177 0.09 11.79 -6.65
CA LYS A 177 0.89 12.69 -5.79
C LYS A 177 0.16 14.00 -5.53
N ASP A 178 -0.35 14.64 -6.57
CA ASP A 178 -1.03 15.92 -6.48
C ASP A 178 -2.27 15.84 -5.57
N ALA A 179 -3.08 14.80 -5.71
CA ALA A 179 -4.23 14.57 -4.82
C ALA A 179 -3.79 14.34 -3.37
N LEU A 180 -2.77 13.50 -3.13
CA LEU A 180 -2.27 13.21 -1.79
C LEU A 180 -1.65 14.43 -1.11
N VAL A 181 -0.94 15.27 -1.86
CA VAL A 181 -0.35 16.53 -1.36
C VAL A 181 -1.43 17.56 -1.02
N ARG A 182 -2.50 17.67 -1.83
CA ARG A 182 -3.63 18.56 -1.48
C ARG A 182 -4.37 18.10 -0.24
N LEU A 183 -4.55 16.79 -0.06
CA LEU A 183 -5.21 16.20 1.11
C LEU A 183 -4.37 16.30 2.38
N GLY A 184 -3.09 15.91 2.31
CA GLY A 184 -2.23 15.76 3.48
C GLY A 184 -1.26 16.92 3.73
N GLY A 185 -1.10 17.83 2.75
CA GLY A 185 -0.17 18.95 2.79
C GLY A 185 1.19 18.67 2.14
N PRO A 186 2.04 19.72 2.02
CA PRO A 186 3.28 19.69 1.24
C PRO A 186 4.35 18.73 1.78
N ALA A 187 4.31 18.36 3.07
CA ALA A 187 5.24 17.41 3.67
C ALA A 187 5.18 16.03 3.00
N TYR A 188 3.99 15.61 2.52
CA TYR A 188 3.84 14.37 1.78
C TYR A 188 4.50 14.42 0.41
N GLY A 189 4.65 15.61 -0.21
CA GLY A 189 5.25 15.75 -1.52
C GLY A 189 6.71 15.30 -1.53
N VAL A 190 7.47 15.69 -0.50
CA VAL A 190 8.88 15.29 -0.32
C VAL A 190 8.98 13.78 -0.11
N ALA A 191 8.18 13.23 0.80
CA ALA A 191 8.19 11.79 1.09
C ALA A 191 7.80 10.94 -0.15
N ILE A 192 6.86 11.43 -0.96
CA ILE A 192 6.49 10.77 -2.22
C ILE A 192 7.63 10.86 -3.24
N ASP A 193 8.30 12.00 -3.37
CA ASP A 193 9.43 12.12 -4.31
C ASP A 193 10.60 11.18 -3.98
N ASP A 194 10.90 11.02 -2.69
CA ASP A 194 11.88 10.04 -2.22
C ASP A 194 11.41 8.62 -2.55
N LEU A 195 10.15 8.30 -2.25
CA LEU A 195 9.53 7.00 -2.52
C LEU A 195 9.63 6.56 -3.99
N LYS A 196 9.52 7.51 -4.94
CA LYS A 196 9.58 7.22 -6.39
C LYS A 196 10.91 6.55 -6.77
N ASN A 197 11.99 6.92 -6.08
CA ASN A 197 13.36 6.54 -6.40
C ASN A 197 13.91 5.42 -5.49
N GLU A 198 13.17 5.00 -4.47
CA GLU A 198 13.57 3.91 -3.60
C GLU A 198 13.72 2.58 -4.36
N CYS A 199 14.64 1.75 -3.86
CA CYS A 199 14.83 0.39 -4.35
C CYS A 199 13.56 -0.42 -4.07
N MET A 200 13.11 -1.16 -5.08
CA MET A 200 12.06 -2.15 -4.95
C MET A 200 12.65 -3.52 -5.18
N ASP A 201 12.84 -4.27 -4.10
CA ASP A 201 13.21 -5.67 -4.23
C ASP A 201 11.95 -6.53 -4.46
N PRO A 202 12.10 -7.75 -5.03
CA PRO A 202 10.95 -8.58 -5.39
C PRO A 202 9.99 -8.91 -4.24
N VAL A 203 10.48 -8.98 -2.99
CA VAL A 203 9.64 -9.29 -1.82
C VAL A 203 8.75 -8.10 -1.49
N PHE A 204 9.28 -6.88 -1.52
CA PHE A 204 8.46 -5.68 -1.34
C PHE A 204 7.48 -5.49 -2.50
N GLU A 205 7.89 -5.79 -3.73
CA GLU A 205 6.99 -5.71 -4.88
C GLU A 205 5.77 -6.62 -4.71
N GLU A 206 5.98 -7.89 -4.37
CA GLU A 206 4.90 -8.85 -4.11
C GLU A 206 4.02 -8.40 -2.94
N HIS A 207 4.63 -7.91 -1.85
CA HIS A 207 3.90 -7.45 -0.68
C HIS A 207 2.85 -6.37 -1.01
N TYR A 208 3.26 -5.29 -1.70
CA TYR A 208 2.33 -4.20 -2.01
C TYR A 208 1.29 -4.56 -3.06
N ARG A 209 1.63 -5.47 -3.98
CA ARG A 209 0.66 -6.01 -4.93
C ARG A 209 -0.47 -6.74 -4.23
N GLU A 210 -0.16 -7.58 -3.25
CA GLU A 210 -1.18 -8.30 -2.49
C GLU A 210 -2.02 -7.36 -1.63
N LEU A 211 -1.40 -6.38 -0.95
CA LEU A 211 -2.13 -5.39 -0.15
C LEU A 211 -3.09 -4.53 -0.98
N LEU A 212 -2.77 -4.24 -2.25
CA LEU A 212 -3.68 -3.50 -3.13
C LEU A 212 -4.93 -4.34 -3.50
N LYS A 213 -4.88 -5.67 -3.42
CA LYS A 213 -6.02 -6.53 -3.79
C LYS A 213 -7.11 -6.60 -2.70
N GLU A 214 -6.77 -6.27 -1.47
CA GLU A 214 -7.70 -6.21 -0.32
C GLU A 214 -8.70 -5.05 -0.43
#